data_AF-A0AAE5AAU6-F1
#
_entry.id   AF-A0AAE5AAU6-F1
#
_cell.length_a   1.000
_cell.length_b   1.000
_cell.length_c   1.000
_cell.angle_alpha   90.00
_cell.angle_beta   90.00
_cell.angle_gamma   90.00
#
_symmetry.space_group_name_H-M   'P 1'
#
loop_
_entity.id
_entity.type
_entity.pdbx_description
1 polymer ?
#
loop_
_entity_poly.entity_id
_entity_poly.type
_entity_poly.pdbx_seq_one_letter_code
_entity_poly.pdbx_strand_id
1 'polypeptide(L)'
;GPRLEHNTQAIFEPVTLLSAIAVATKHVGLIATASTSYGDPYSLARKFTSLDHISGGRAGWNIVTSAGADEAANFGVDGIPAHSGRYERAAEFVDVALALWDSWEDDAVVLDPDTGLFADPAKVHTIDHDGPRFQVKGPLNSPRSAQGRPLLVQAGSSESGKEFAARHAEAVFTAQRTLAQGQEFYRDLKARVVKYGRNAGDLKVLPGIVPFIADTQEEAEALERSFTELISPAYSLRQLSTMLGVDLTEHSLDAPLPPLPPLNEIQGNKSRYQLVKDLAEDGSLTVRQLIGLLGGG
;
A
#
# COMPACT_ATOMS: atom_id res chain seq x y z
N GLY A 1 -18.44 -2.03 8.31
CA GLY A 1 -19.24 -3.26 8.54
C GLY A 1 -20.48 -2.96 9.38
N PRO A 2 -21.56 -3.75 9.30
CA PRO A 2 -22.97 -3.34 9.46
C PRO A 2 -23.45 -2.86 10.86
N ARG A 3 -22.57 -2.49 11.78
CA ARG A 3 -22.89 -1.96 13.11
C ARG A 3 -21.87 -0.88 13.54
N LEU A 4 -21.70 0.17 12.72
CA LEU A 4 -20.60 1.14 12.92
C LEU A 4 -20.84 2.07 14.12
N GLU A 5 -20.32 1.67 15.28
CA GLU A 5 -20.02 2.54 16.42
C GLU A 5 -18.49 2.76 16.47
N HIS A 6 -18.05 4.01 16.55
CA HIS A 6 -16.63 4.44 16.62
C HIS A 6 -15.73 4.16 15.39
N ASN A 7 -16.27 3.73 14.24
CA ASN A 7 -15.47 3.45 13.04
C ASN A 7 -15.78 4.47 11.92
N THR A 8 -14.73 5.11 11.38
CA THR A 8 -14.77 6.16 10.34
C THR A 8 -14.66 5.63 8.90
N GLN A 9 -14.78 4.32 8.66
CA GLN A 9 -14.64 3.69 7.33
C GLN A 9 -15.71 4.05 6.27
N ALA A 10 -16.35 5.22 6.37
CA ALA A 10 -17.01 5.87 5.25
C ALA A 10 -15.95 6.57 4.37
N ILE A 11 -15.21 5.78 3.58
CA ILE A 11 -14.08 6.25 2.78
C ILE A 11 -14.46 6.38 1.30
N PHE A 12 -13.87 7.35 0.61
CA PHE A 12 -13.95 7.44 -0.84
C PHE A 12 -13.08 6.37 -1.51
N GLU A 13 -13.46 5.98 -2.73
CA GLU A 13 -12.57 5.18 -3.58
C GLU A 13 -11.34 6.04 -3.99
N PRO A 14 -10.10 5.54 -3.86
CA PRO A 14 -8.91 6.39 -3.97
C PRO A 14 -8.72 7.07 -5.32
N VAL A 15 -8.94 6.39 -6.45
CA VAL A 15 -8.67 6.97 -7.77
C VAL A 15 -9.66 8.09 -8.10
N THR A 16 -10.93 7.91 -7.79
CA THR A 16 -11.98 8.93 -7.98
C THR A 16 -11.76 10.14 -7.07
N LEU A 17 -11.41 9.93 -5.80
CA LEU A 17 -11.03 11.03 -4.90
C LEU A 17 -9.81 11.79 -5.40
N LEU A 18 -8.73 11.09 -5.76
CA LEU A 18 -7.51 11.73 -6.23
C LEU A 18 -7.71 12.44 -7.57
N SER A 19 -8.63 11.99 -8.42
CA SER A 19 -9.00 12.71 -9.65
C SER A 19 -9.64 14.07 -9.35
N ALA A 20 -10.46 14.16 -8.29
CA ALA A 20 -11.02 15.43 -7.84
C ALA A 20 -9.94 16.35 -7.22
N ILE A 21 -9.01 15.79 -6.46
CA ILE A 21 -7.88 16.54 -5.88
C ILE A 21 -6.89 16.99 -6.96
N ALA A 22 -6.72 16.21 -8.03
CA ALA A 22 -5.80 16.50 -9.12
C ALA A 22 -6.06 17.87 -9.74
N VAL A 23 -7.32 18.18 -10.04
CA VAL A 23 -7.71 19.46 -10.66
C VAL A 23 -7.73 20.64 -9.67
N ALA A 24 -7.73 20.35 -8.37
CA ALA A 24 -7.66 21.36 -7.31
C ALA A 24 -6.21 21.66 -6.85
N THR A 25 -5.21 20.97 -7.40
CA THR A 25 -3.81 21.06 -6.97
C THR A 25 -2.85 21.14 -8.16
N LYS A 26 -1.63 21.65 -7.94
CA LYS A 26 -0.63 21.84 -9.02
C LYS A 26 0.58 20.94 -8.94
N HIS A 27 1.12 20.70 -7.73
CA HIS A 27 2.44 20.09 -7.56
C HIS A 27 2.46 18.82 -6.72
N VAL A 28 1.47 18.62 -5.84
CA VAL A 28 1.47 17.46 -4.93
C VAL A 28 1.29 16.15 -5.69
N GLY A 29 2.10 15.13 -5.38
CA GLY A 29 1.94 13.78 -5.93
C GLY A 29 0.67 13.10 -5.43
N LEU A 30 0.07 12.24 -6.25
CA LEU A 30 -1.23 11.63 -5.99
C LEU A 30 -1.10 10.10 -6.00
N ILE A 31 -0.75 9.52 -4.86
CA ILE A 31 -0.54 8.07 -4.73
C ILE A 31 -1.84 7.39 -4.30
N ALA A 32 -2.50 6.67 -5.23
CA ALA A 32 -3.67 5.85 -4.93
C ALA A 32 -3.26 4.41 -4.58
N THR A 33 -3.86 3.87 -3.53
CA THR A 33 -3.73 2.43 -3.21
C THR A 33 -4.73 1.64 -4.05
N ALA A 34 -4.23 0.62 -4.78
CA ALA A 34 -5.08 -0.28 -5.56
C ALA A 34 -4.54 -1.70 -5.52
N SER A 35 -5.46 -2.66 -5.40
CA SER A 35 -5.14 -4.07 -5.20
C SER A 35 -4.88 -4.83 -6.49
N THR A 36 -3.87 -5.70 -6.48
CA THR A 36 -3.58 -6.69 -7.52
C THR A 36 -4.26 -8.03 -7.24
N SER A 37 -5.29 -8.11 -6.39
CA SER A 37 -5.88 -9.40 -6.01
C SER A 37 -7.21 -9.68 -6.70
N TYR A 38 -8.04 -8.66 -6.89
CA TYR A 38 -9.43 -8.86 -7.31
C TYR A 38 -9.79 -8.20 -8.63
N GLY A 39 -8.97 -7.27 -9.12
CA GLY A 39 -9.17 -6.62 -10.41
C GLY A 39 -8.43 -7.28 -11.56
N ASP A 40 -8.62 -6.70 -12.74
CA ASP A 40 -7.86 -6.96 -13.97
C ASP A 40 -6.82 -5.83 -14.22
N PRO A 41 -5.66 -6.16 -14.79
CA PRO A 41 -4.60 -5.18 -15.05
C PRO A 41 -4.98 -4.15 -16.12
N TYR A 42 -5.84 -4.49 -17.08
CA TYR A 42 -6.27 -3.57 -18.12
C TYR A 42 -7.09 -2.39 -17.55
N SER A 43 -8.09 -2.69 -16.71
CA SER A 43 -8.88 -1.64 -16.05
C SER A 43 -8.04 -0.80 -15.09
N LEU A 44 -7.06 -1.40 -14.41
CA LEU A 44 -6.14 -0.64 -13.55
C LEU A 44 -5.26 0.31 -14.38
N ALA A 45 -4.63 -0.20 -15.44
CA ALA A 45 -3.79 0.60 -16.33
C ALA A 45 -4.56 1.81 -16.90
N ARG A 46 -5.82 1.62 -17.31
CA ARG A 46 -6.69 2.72 -17.79
C ARG A 46 -6.99 3.76 -16.70
N LYS A 47 -7.39 3.32 -15.51
CA LYS A 47 -7.72 4.21 -14.38
C LYS A 47 -6.53 5.11 -14.02
N PHE A 48 -5.36 4.51 -13.89
CA PHE A 48 -4.17 5.25 -13.53
C PHE A 48 -3.64 6.12 -14.67
N THR A 49 -3.71 5.68 -15.93
CA THR A 49 -3.37 6.55 -17.08
C THR A 49 -4.26 7.78 -17.13
N SER A 50 -5.57 7.60 -16.84
CA SER A 50 -6.50 8.73 -16.75
C SER A 50 -6.15 9.68 -15.62
N LEU A 51 -5.91 9.17 -14.40
CA LEU A 51 -5.46 10.00 -13.28
C LEU A 51 -4.15 10.73 -13.61
N ASP A 52 -3.26 10.07 -14.33
CA ASP A 52 -1.96 10.63 -14.66
C ASP A 52 -2.04 11.75 -15.70
N HIS A 53 -2.86 11.59 -16.74
CA HIS A 53 -3.18 12.68 -17.66
C HIS A 53 -3.90 13.84 -16.97
N ILE A 54 -4.92 13.56 -16.16
CA ILE A 54 -5.68 14.60 -15.42
C ILE A 54 -4.76 15.39 -14.49
N SER A 55 -3.82 14.70 -13.84
CA SER A 55 -2.91 15.33 -12.88
C SER A 55 -1.66 15.96 -13.51
N GLY A 56 -1.41 15.73 -14.81
CA GLY A 56 -0.21 16.22 -15.49
C GLY A 56 1.06 15.47 -15.12
N GLY A 57 0.99 14.15 -14.95
CA GLY A 57 2.13 13.30 -14.62
C GLY A 57 2.46 13.26 -13.13
N ARG A 58 1.44 13.24 -12.25
CA ARG A 58 1.63 13.22 -10.79
C ARG A 58 1.05 11.97 -10.13
N ALA A 59 0.53 11.01 -10.90
CA ALA A 59 -0.06 9.81 -10.33
C ALA A 59 1.00 8.87 -9.79
N GLY A 60 0.67 8.20 -8.68
CA GLY A 60 1.41 7.04 -8.19
C GLY A 60 0.46 5.92 -7.80
N TRP A 61 0.93 4.69 -7.89
CA TRP A 61 0.19 3.49 -7.53
C TRP A 61 0.88 2.80 -6.36
N ASN A 62 0.21 2.79 -5.20
CA ASN A 62 0.58 1.89 -4.11
C ASN A 62 0.01 0.48 -4.36
N ILE A 63 0.91 -0.45 -4.66
CA ILE A 63 0.62 -1.83 -5.04
C ILE A 63 0.38 -2.66 -3.78
N VAL A 64 -0.86 -3.11 -3.59
CA VAL A 64 -1.24 -3.98 -2.46
C VAL A 64 -1.74 -5.33 -2.94
N THR A 65 -1.40 -6.39 -2.21
CA THR A 65 -1.84 -7.75 -2.50
C THR A 65 -3.08 -8.17 -1.71
N SER A 66 -3.73 -7.21 -1.03
CA SER A 66 -4.83 -7.43 -0.08
C SER A 66 -4.48 -8.40 1.06
N ALA A 67 -5.29 -8.46 2.11
CA ALA A 67 -5.04 -9.38 3.25
C ALA A 67 -6.30 -9.76 4.06
N GLY A 68 -7.44 -9.11 3.85
CA GLY A 68 -8.65 -9.33 4.66
C GLY A 68 -9.54 -10.46 4.13
N ALA A 69 -10.12 -11.25 5.04
CA ALA A 69 -11.16 -12.23 4.70
C ALA A 69 -12.46 -11.51 4.28
N ASP A 70 -12.85 -10.47 5.01
CA ASP A 70 -14.01 -9.63 4.66
C ASP A 70 -13.84 -8.98 3.28
N GLU A 71 -12.63 -8.55 2.95
CA GLU A 71 -12.29 -8.02 1.63
C GLU A 71 -12.51 -9.09 0.55
N ALA A 72 -11.95 -10.29 0.73
CA ALA A 72 -12.10 -11.41 -0.22
C ALA A 72 -13.57 -11.81 -0.46
N ALA A 73 -14.39 -11.84 0.60
CA ALA A 73 -15.81 -12.16 0.51
C ALA A 73 -16.60 -11.18 -0.39
N ASN A 74 -16.22 -9.90 -0.41
CA ASN A 74 -16.86 -8.90 -1.26
C ASN A 74 -16.51 -9.04 -2.75
N PHE A 75 -15.49 -9.85 -3.09
CA PHE A 75 -15.12 -10.19 -4.46
C PHE A 75 -15.49 -11.63 -4.83
N GLY A 76 -16.31 -12.30 -4.02
CA GLY A 76 -16.76 -13.68 -4.27
C GLY A 76 -15.64 -14.71 -4.17
N VAL A 77 -14.57 -14.41 -3.43
CA VAL A 77 -13.44 -15.33 -3.22
C VAL A 77 -13.55 -15.96 -1.83
N ASP A 78 -13.63 -17.29 -1.79
CA ASP A 78 -13.65 -18.03 -0.54
C ASP A 78 -12.28 -18.04 0.14
N GLY A 79 -12.18 -17.29 1.22
CA GLY A 79 -10.98 -17.21 2.05
C GLY A 79 -9.86 -16.36 1.47
N ILE A 80 -8.76 -16.31 2.21
CA ILE A 80 -7.54 -15.55 1.92
C ILE A 80 -6.63 -16.45 1.06
N PRO A 81 -6.38 -16.17 -0.24
CA PRO A 81 -5.37 -16.90 -1.01
C PRO A 81 -4.02 -17.00 -0.28
N ALA A 82 -3.29 -18.09 -0.49
CA ALA A 82 -1.99 -18.32 0.14
C ALA A 82 -1.01 -17.16 -0.15
N HIS A 83 -0.18 -16.80 0.83
CA HIS A 83 0.69 -15.63 0.77
C HIS A 83 1.65 -15.65 -0.45
N SER A 84 2.20 -16.81 -0.84
CA SER A 84 3.06 -16.92 -2.02
C SER A 84 2.30 -16.66 -3.33
N GLY A 85 1.14 -17.29 -3.51
CA GLY A 85 0.32 -17.14 -4.71
C GLY A 85 -0.16 -15.70 -4.95
N ARG A 86 -0.29 -14.90 -3.89
CA ARG A 86 -0.59 -13.46 -4.00
C ARG A 86 0.52 -12.67 -4.70
N TYR A 87 1.77 -12.93 -4.35
CA TYR A 87 2.92 -12.20 -4.92
C TYR A 87 3.23 -12.67 -6.34
N GLU A 88 3.01 -13.95 -6.65
CA GLU A 88 3.08 -14.45 -8.03
C GLU A 88 2.05 -13.75 -8.94
N ARG A 89 0.77 -13.70 -8.50
CA ARG A 89 -0.27 -12.95 -9.22
C ARG A 89 0.08 -11.48 -9.33
N ALA A 90 0.56 -10.86 -8.24
CA ALA A 90 0.93 -9.45 -8.23
C ALA A 90 2.06 -9.13 -9.20
N ALA A 91 3.07 -10.00 -9.31
CA ALA A 91 4.20 -9.81 -10.22
C ALA A 91 3.72 -9.82 -11.67
N GLU A 92 2.95 -10.84 -12.06
CA GLU A 92 2.38 -10.91 -13.41
C GLU A 92 1.43 -9.72 -13.69
N PHE A 93 0.63 -9.30 -12.70
CA PHE A 93 -0.26 -8.15 -12.84
C PHE A 93 0.51 -6.85 -13.11
N VAL A 94 1.58 -6.60 -12.35
CA VAL A 94 2.44 -5.42 -12.55
C VAL A 94 3.13 -5.49 -13.90
N ASP A 95 3.67 -6.65 -14.29
CA ASP A 95 4.32 -6.83 -15.60
C ASP A 95 3.34 -6.50 -16.74
N VAL A 96 2.08 -6.96 -16.66
CA VAL A 96 1.03 -6.61 -17.65
C VAL A 96 0.69 -5.12 -17.64
N ALA A 97 0.53 -4.50 -16.46
CA ALA A 97 0.22 -3.07 -16.36
C ALA A 97 1.35 -2.20 -16.95
N LEU A 98 2.61 -2.57 -16.68
CA LEU A 98 3.79 -1.94 -17.25
C LEU A 98 3.81 -2.05 -18.77
N ALA A 99 3.59 -3.25 -19.31
CA ALA A 99 3.53 -3.47 -20.75
C ALA A 99 2.40 -2.67 -21.41
N LEU A 100 1.23 -2.56 -20.77
CA LEU A 100 0.12 -1.75 -21.27
C LEU A 100 0.46 -0.25 -21.30
N TRP A 101 1.13 0.29 -20.29
CA TRP A 101 1.57 1.68 -20.31
C TRP A 101 2.65 1.93 -21.37
N ASP A 102 3.46 0.93 -21.70
CA ASP A 102 4.49 1.02 -22.74
C ASP A 102 3.98 0.60 -24.14
N SER A 103 2.66 0.38 -24.30
CA SER A 103 2.07 -0.07 -25.57
C SER A 103 1.96 1.03 -26.63
N TRP A 104 2.28 2.28 -26.27
CA TRP A 104 2.38 3.44 -27.14
C TRP A 104 3.78 4.03 -26.98
N GLU A 105 4.52 4.25 -28.05
CA GLU A 105 5.82 4.95 -27.96
C GLU A 105 5.64 6.44 -27.62
N ASP A 106 6.70 7.07 -27.11
CA ASP A 106 6.66 8.46 -26.58
C ASP A 106 6.18 9.49 -27.61
N ASP A 107 6.46 9.27 -28.88
CA ASP A 107 6.09 10.14 -30.00
C ASP A 107 5.08 9.47 -30.96
N ALA A 108 4.27 8.54 -30.44
CA ALA A 108 3.22 7.86 -31.20
C ALA A 108 2.09 8.81 -31.62
N VAL A 109 1.78 9.83 -30.81
CA VAL A 109 0.70 10.80 -31.11
C VAL A 109 1.25 11.92 -32.01
N VAL A 110 0.67 12.07 -33.20
CA VAL A 110 1.13 12.99 -34.26
C VAL A 110 0.25 14.23 -34.37
N LEU A 111 -1.08 14.07 -34.32
CA LEU A 111 -2.07 15.14 -34.46
C LEU A 111 -1.89 16.00 -35.74
N ASP A 112 -1.73 15.36 -36.90
CA ASP A 112 -1.58 16.04 -38.19
C ASP A 112 -2.96 16.45 -38.76
N PRO A 113 -3.27 17.76 -38.85
CA PRO A 113 -4.56 18.23 -39.38
C PRO A 113 -4.67 18.15 -40.90
N ASP A 114 -3.56 18.11 -41.63
CA ASP A 114 -3.55 18.09 -43.10
C ASP A 114 -3.85 16.67 -43.62
N THR A 115 -3.31 15.65 -42.94
CA THR A 115 -3.54 14.24 -43.29
C THR A 115 -4.63 13.56 -42.46
N GLY A 116 -5.03 14.16 -41.33
CA GLY A 116 -5.94 13.55 -40.36
C GLY A 116 -5.31 12.43 -39.53
N LEU A 117 -3.98 12.31 -39.53
CA LEU A 117 -3.26 11.29 -38.78
C LEU A 117 -3.20 11.63 -37.29
N PHE A 118 -3.98 10.93 -36.48
CA PHE A 118 -3.95 11.09 -35.02
C PHE A 118 -2.65 10.53 -34.41
N ALA A 119 -2.26 9.32 -34.80
CA ALA A 119 -1.11 8.61 -34.27
C ALA A 119 -0.43 7.73 -35.33
N ASP A 120 0.88 7.52 -35.21
CA ASP A 120 1.65 6.63 -36.06
C ASP A 120 1.32 5.17 -35.73
N PRO A 121 0.69 4.40 -36.65
CA PRO A 121 0.34 3.01 -36.40
C PRO A 121 1.54 2.09 -36.20
N ALA A 122 2.74 2.49 -36.65
CA ALA A 122 3.97 1.73 -36.40
C ALA A 122 4.48 1.85 -34.96
N LYS A 123 3.89 2.75 -34.16
CA LYS A 123 4.32 3.08 -32.78
C LYS A 123 3.28 2.72 -31.72
N VAL A 124 2.26 1.96 -32.10
CA VAL A 124 1.20 1.46 -31.21
C VAL A 124 1.16 -0.04 -31.31
N HIS A 125 1.50 -0.71 -30.21
CA HIS A 125 1.81 -2.14 -30.19
C HIS A 125 0.84 -2.90 -29.29
N THR A 126 0.38 -4.06 -29.74
CA THR A 126 -0.22 -5.04 -28.83
C THR A 126 0.84 -5.53 -27.85
N ILE A 127 0.41 -5.95 -26.66
CA ILE A 127 1.31 -6.56 -25.68
C ILE A 127 1.30 -8.08 -25.78
N ASP A 128 0.21 -8.65 -26.34
CA ASP A 128 0.00 -10.09 -26.56
C ASP A 128 0.44 -10.97 -25.39
N HIS A 129 0.14 -10.53 -24.16
CA HIS A 129 0.52 -11.24 -22.95
C HIS A 129 -0.36 -12.48 -22.76
N ASP A 130 0.28 -13.65 -22.71
CA ASP A 130 -0.34 -14.95 -22.44
C ASP A 130 0.39 -15.62 -21.26
N GLY A 131 -0.09 -15.36 -20.06
CA GLY A 131 0.51 -15.82 -18.81
C GLY A 131 -0.42 -16.70 -17.97
N PRO A 132 0.10 -17.32 -16.90
CA PRO A 132 -0.67 -18.24 -16.05
C PRO A 132 -1.90 -17.61 -15.37
N ARG A 133 -1.90 -16.29 -15.15
CA ARG A 133 -2.99 -15.58 -14.45
C ARG A 133 -3.75 -14.62 -15.35
N PHE A 134 -3.11 -14.07 -16.39
CA PHE A 134 -3.73 -13.09 -17.28
C PHE A 134 -3.46 -13.41 -18.74
N GLN A 135 -4.47 -13.16 -19.57
CA GLN A 135 -4.37 -13.12 -21.02
C GLN A 135 -4.87 -11.76 -21.48
N VAL A 136 -3.97 -10.92 -21.98
CA VAL A 136 -4.28 -9.52 -22.32
C VAL A 136 -3.64 -9.17 -23.65
N LYS A 137 -4.47 -8.83 -24.64
CA LYS A 137 -4.02 -8.49 -25.99
C LYS A 137 -3.37 -7.10 -26.07
N GLY A 138 -3.98 -6.09 -25.44
CA GLY A 138 -3.63 -4.69 -25.69
C GLY A 138 -3.99 -4.22 -27.12
N PRO A 139 -3.50 -3.06 -27.58
CA PRO A 139 -2.81 -2.03 -26.80
C PRO A 139 -3.70 -1.44 -25.69
N LEU A 140 -3.13 -0.65 -24.80
CA LEU A 140 -3.93 0.25 -23.97
C LEU A 140 -4.64 1.26 -24.87
N ASN A 141 -5.87 1.65 -24.52
CA ASN A 141 -6.65 2.61 -25.32
C ASN A 141 -6.36 4.08 -24.99
N SER A 142 -5.19 4.37 -24.44
CA SER A 142 -4.75 5.72 -24.06
C SER A 142 -3.23 5.80 -24.20
N PRO A 143 -2.69 6.90 -24.77
CA PRO A 143 -1.25 7.10 -24.89
C PRO A 143 -0.60 7.34 -23.53
N ARG A 144 0.74 7.27 -23.50
CA ARG A 144 1.55 7.56 -22.31
C ARG A 144 1.26 8.96 -21.76
N SER A 145 1.38 9.11 -20.45
CA SER A 145 1.34 10.42 -19.79
C SER A 145 2.71 11.12 -19.88
N ALA A 146 2.80 12.35 -19.39
CA ALA A 146 4.05 13.11 -19.37
C ALA A 146 5.19 12.44 -18.56
N GLN A 147 4.87 11.59 -17.58
CA GLN A 147 5.86 10.81 -16.83
C GLN A 147 6.01 9.37 -17.34
N GLY A 148 5.39 9.04 -18.48
CA GLY A 148 5.36 7.71 -19.08
C GLY A 148 4.36 6.78 -18.39
N ARG A 149 4.50 6.59 -17.08
CA ARG A 149 3.64 5.74 -16.24
C ARG A 149 3.60 6.23 -14.79
N PRO A 150 2.58 5.86 -14.01
CA PRO A 150 2.51 6.20 -12.58
C PRO A 150 3.71 5.68 -11.78
N LEU A 151 4.14 6.46 -10.78
CA LEU A 151 5.15 6.05 -9.80
C LEU A 151 4.71 4.77 -9.07
N LEU A 152 5.57 3.75 -9.00
CA LEU A 152 5.27 2.50 -8.32
C LEU A 152 5.68 2.55 -6.84
N VAL A 153 4.71 2.37 -5.95
CA VAL A 153 4.87 2.44 -4.49
C VAL A 153 4.48 1.11 -3.85
N GLN A 154 5.15 0.72 -2.76
CA GLN A 154 4.90 -0.55 -2.08
C GLN A 154 5.12 -0.45 -0.55
N ALA A 155 4.64 -1.44 0.21
CA ALA A 155 4.52 -1.42 1.68
C ALA A 155 4.99 -2.70 2.41
N GLY A 156 5.47 -3.69 1.68
CA GLY A 156 5.70 -5.05 2.12
C GLY A 156 6.97 -5.16 2.95
N SER A 157 6.83 -5.66 4.18
CA SER A 157 7.94 -5.90 5.10
C SER A 157 8.37 -7.37 5.18
N SER A 158 7.58 -8.30 4.65
CA SER A 158 7.93 -9.72 4.57
C SER A 158 9.04 -9.98 3.54
N GLU A 159 9.69 -11.14 3.59
CA GLU A 159 10.73 -11.51 2.60
C GLU A 159 10.22 -11.42 1.16
N SER A 160 9.05 -11.97 0.87
CA SER A 160 8.42 -11.86 -0.45
C SER A 160 8.01 -10.42 -0.79
N GLY A 161 7.56 -9.64 0.20
CA GLY A 161 7.29 -8.21 0.06
C GLY A 161 8.52 -7.41 -0.35
N LYS A 162 9.65 -7.63 0.33
CA LYS A 162 10.92 -6.95 0.06
C LYS A 162 11.51 -7.34 -1.30
N GLU A 163 11.45 -8.62 -1.69
CA GLU A 163 11.88 -9.05 -3.03
C GLU A 163 11.01 -8.45 -4.13
N PHE A 164 9.68 -8.45 -3.95
CA PHE A 164 8.75 -7.82 -4.87
C PHE A 164 9.00 -6.32 -5.02
N ALA A 165 9.18 -5.61 -3.90
CA ALA A 165 9.50 -4.18 -3.90
C ALA A 165 10.85 -3.89 -4.57
N ALA A 166 11.86 -4.71 -4.29
CA ALA A 166 13.17 -4.57 -4.91
C ALA A 166 13.10 -4.71 -6.44
N ARG A 167 12.24 -5.59 -6.96
CA ARG A 167 12.01 -5.75 -8.40
C ARG A 167 11.24 -4.58 -9.03
N HIS A 168 10.17 -4.10 -8.39
CA HIS A 168 9.21 -3.19 -9.06
C HIS A 168 9.12 -1.77 -8.47
N ALA A 169 9.30 -1.58 -7.17
CA ALA A 169 8.95 -0.34 -6.49
C ALA A 169 10.00 0.76 -6.68
N GLU A 170 9.54 1.99 -6.83
CA GLU A 170 10.34 3.23 -6.85
C GLU A 170 10.30 3.94 -5.49
N ALA A 171 9.26 3.67 -4.68
CA ALA A 171 9.19 4.07 -3.28
C ALA A 171 8.61 2.95 -2.40
N VAL A 172 9.17 2.79 -1.20
CA VAL A 172 8.66 1.87 -0.18
C VAL A 172 8.43 2.63 1.11
N PHE A 173 7.19 2.62 1.60
CA PHE A 173 6.92 3.09 2.95
C PHE A 173 7.08 1.96 3.96
N THR A 174 7.61 2.29 5.14
CA THR A 174 7.98 1.30 6.17
C THR A 174 7.65 1.82 7.56
N ALA A 175 7.41 0.91 8.50
CA ALA A 175 6.99 1.22 9.86
C ALA A 175 8.02 0.73 10.90
N GLN A 176 9.32 0.83 10.57
CA GLN A 176 10.37 0.51 11.53
C GLN A 176 10.35 1.52 12.68
N ARG A 177 10.37 1.02 13.93
CA ARG A 177 10.14 1.85 15.12
C ARG A 177 11.38 2.57 15.61
N THR A 178 12.56 1.98 15.38
CA THR A 178 13.83 2.57 15.81
C THR A 178 14.69 2.91 14.60
N LEU A 179 15.59 3.88 14.78
CA LEU A 179 16.57 4.24 13.75
C LEU A 179 17.41 3.02 13.33
N ALA A 180 17.82 2.16 14.28
CA ALA A 180 18.61 0.98 14.00
C ALA A 180 17.86 -0.02 13.09
N GLN A 181 16.60 -0.32 13.41
CA GLN A 181 15.73 -1.16 12.58
C GLN A 181 15.50 -0.53 11.20
N GLY A 182 15.28 0.79 11.14
CA GLY A 182 15.15 1.53 9.89
C GLY A 182 16.38 1.42 9.00
N GLN A 183 17.58 1.56 9.57
CA GLN A 183 18.84 1.42 8.84
C GLN A 183 19.10 -0.01 8.37
N GLU A 184 18.74 -1.02 9.17
CA GLU A 184 18.81 -2.42 8.77
C GLU A 184 17.89 -2.72 7.58
N PHE A 185 16.62 -2.33 7.68
CA PHE A 185 15.65 -2.46 6.60
C PHE A 185 16.11 -1.72 5.32
N TYR A 186 16.65 -0.51 5.48
CA TYR A 186 17.20 0.26 4.36
C TYR A 186 18.34 -0.49 3.66
N ARG A 187 19.33 -0.99 4.41
CA ARG A 187 20.47 -1.74 3.83
C ARG A 187 20.02 -3.01 3.12
N ASP A 188 19.13 -3.78 3.75
CA ASP A 188 18.60 -5.02 3.19
C ASP A 188 17.87 -4.76 1.86
N LEU A 189 16.92 -3.81 1.87
CA LEU A 189 16.14 -3.50 0.66
C LEU A 189 17.02 -2.96 -0.47
N LYS A 190 17.99 -2.09 -0.15
CA LYS A 190 18.94 -1.55 -1.14
C LYS A 190 19.82 -2.63 -1.75
N ALA A 191 20.26 -3.60 -0.95
CA ALA A 191 21.03 -4.75 -1.45
C ALA A 191 20.19 -5.61 -2.41
N ARG A 192 18.90 -5.81 -2.13
CA ARG A 192 17.99 -6.56 -3.01
C ARG A 192 17.73 -5.85 -4.34
N VAL A 193 17.56 -4.53 -4.34
CA VAL A 193 17.36 -3.73 -5.57
C VAL A 193 18.49 -3.99 -6.58
N VAL A 194 19.75 -4.04 -6.11
CA VAL A 194 20.91 -4.31 -6.96
C VAL A 194 20.90 -5.72 -7.56
N LYS A 195 20.35 -6.72 -6.86
CA LYS A 195 20.21 -8.10 -7.40
C LYS A 195 19.34 -8.15 -8.65
N TYR A 196 18.42 -7.21 -8.81
CA TYR A 196 17.54 -7.08 -9.97
C TYR A 196 18.10 -6.17 -11.08
N GLY A 197 19.39 -5.82 -11.01
CA GLY A 197 20.05 -4.98 -12.03
C GLY A 197 19.64 -3.50 -12.00
N ARG A 198 18.92 -3.07 -10.94
CA ARG A 198 18.52 -1.68 -10.72
C ARG A 198 19.57 -0.93 -9.91
N ASN A 199 19.64 0.39 -10.04
CA ASN A 199 20.51 1.18 -9.17
C ASN A 199 19.89 1.27 -7.78
N ALA A 200 20.70 1.15 -6.72
CA ALA A 200 20.21 1.32 -5.35
C ALA A 200 19.54 2.69 -5.14
N GLY A 201 19.90 3.72 -5.92
CA GLY A 201 19.30 5.06 -5.88
C GLY A 201 17.86 5.15 -6.43
N ASP A 202 17.43 4.17 -7.22
CA ASP A 202 16.13 4.14 -7.93
C ASP A 202 14.95 3.85 -7.00
N LEU A 203 15.21 3.33 -5.79
CA LEU A 203 14.19 3.07 -4.78
C LEU A 203 14.34 4.05 -3.60
N LYS A 204 13.28 4.77 -3.25
CA LYS A 204 13.22 5.60 -2.04
C LYS A 204 12.61 4.81 -0.87
N VAL A 205 13.16 4.97 0.33
CA VAL A 205 12.62 4.34 1.55
C VAL A 205 12.03 5.47 2.40
N LEU A 206 10.77 5.34 2.77
CA LEU A 206 9.95 6.37 3.41
C LEU A 206 9.43 5.85 4.76
N PRO A 207 10.18 6.00 5.86
CA PRO A 207 9.70 5.64 7.19
C PRO A 207 8.46 6.47 7.57
N GLY A 208 7.42 5.80 8.05
CA GLY A 208 6.26 6.45 8.65
C GLY A 208 6.61 7.02 10.02
N ILE A 209 6.27 8.29 10.25
CA ILE A 209 6.44 8.98 11.52
C ILE A 209 5.16 9.75 11.87
N VAL A 210 4.88 9.88 13.16
CA VAL A 210 3.75 10.66 13.69
C VAL A 210 4.30 11.71 14.64
N PRO A 211 4.73 12.88 14.13
CA PRO A 211 5.33 13.91 14.97
C PRO A 211 4.26 14.75 15.68
N PHE A 212 4.42 14.94 16.99
CA PHE A 212 3.74 15.99 17.75
C PHE A 212 4.69 17.18 17.87
N ILE A 213 4.28 18.34 17.32
CA ILE A 213 5.14 19.52 17.19
C ILE A 213 4.47 20.70 17.90
N ALA A 214 5.19 21.33 18.81
CA ALA A 214 4.79 22.54 19.53
C ALA A 214 6.01 23.43 19.82
N ASP A 215 5.79 24.61 20.39
CA ASP A 215 6.87 25.57 20.69
C ASP A 215 7.76 25.09 21.85
N THR A 216 7.22 24.26 22.75
CA THR A 216 7.95 23.64 23.88
C THR A 216 7.73 22.13 23.94
N GLN A 217 8.64 21.43 24.63
CA GLN A 217 8.55 19.99 24.86
C GLN A 217 7.29 19.65 25.66
N GLU A 218 7.00 20.42 26.71
CA GLU A 218 5.84 20.22 27.57
C GLU A 218 4.52 20.35 26.79
N GLU A 219 4.43 21.29 25.85
CA GLU A 219 3.28 21.46 24.97
C GLU A 219 3.15 20.34 23.95
N ALA A 220 4.27 19.84 23.39
CA ALA A 220 4.25 18.72 22.46
C ALA A 220 3.76 17.43 23.15
N GLU A 221 4.25 17.17 24.37
CA GLU A 221 3.77 16.04 25.18
C GLU A 221 2.30 16.22 25.62
N ALA A 222 1.87 17.45 25.89
CA ALA A 222 0.47 17.73 26.17
C ALA A 222 -0.42 17.46 24.94
N LEU A 223 0.06 17.80 23.74
CA LEU A 223 -0.63 17.52 22.48
C LEU A 223 -0.73 16.00 22.26
N GLU A 224 0.36 15.26 22.43
CA GLU A 224 0.37 13.79 22.35
C GLU A 224 -0.65 13.16 23.32
N ARG A 225 -0.65 13.59 24.59
CA ARG A 225 -1.62 13.12 25.60
C ARG A 225 -3.06 13.40 25.16
N SER A 226 -3.34 14.62 24.68
CA SER A 226 -4.69 14.99 24.24
C SER A 226 -5.21 14.13 23.08
N PHE A 227 -4.34 13.74 22.14
CA PHE A 227 -4.72 12.82 21.05
C PHE A 227 -4.89 11.38 21.54
N THR A 228 -4.02 10.94 22.45
CA THR A 228 -4.10 9.60 23.06
C THR A 228 -5.40 9.43 23.85
N GLU A 229 -5.87 10.49 24.52
CA GLU A 229 -7.15 10.50 25.27
C GLU A 229 -8.39 10.41 24.36
N LEU A 230 -8.28 10.74 23.07
CA LEU A 230 -9.38 10.57 22.10
C LEU A 230 -9.57 9.12 21.65
N ILE A 231 -8.62 8.23 21.97
CA ILE A 231 -8.71 6.82 21.59
C ILE A 231 -9.88 6.17 22.33
N SER A 232 -10.84 5.60 21.57
CA SER A 232 -11.95 4.83 22.14
C SER A 232 -11.45 3.48 22.66
N PRO A 233 -11.42 3.24 23.99
CA PRO A 233 -10.83 2.00 24.50
C PRO A 233 -11.62 0.77 24.08
N ALA A 234 -12.95 0.85 24.06
CA ALA A 234 -13.82 -0.24 23.63
C ALA A 234 -13.58 -0.63 22.16
N TYR A 235 -13.33 0.35 21.29
CA TYR A 235 -12.98 0.09 19.90
C TYR A 235 -11.58 -0.53 19.77
N SER A 236 -10.59 0.05 20.45
CA SER A 236 -9.21 -0.43 20.40
C SER A 236 -9.03 -1.83 20.96
N LEU A 237 -9.77 -2.20 22.02
CA LEU A 237 -9.76 -3.57 22.56
C LEU A 237 -10.28 -4.56 21.52
N ARG A 238 -11.39 -4.27 20.82
CA ARG A 238 -11.90 -5.15 19.73
C ARG A 238 -10.89 -5.31 18.59
N GLN A 239 -10.23 -4.21 18.21
CA GLN A 239 -9.20 -4.24 17.17
C GLN A 239 -8.00 -5.09 17.61
N LEU A 240 -7.54 -4.89 18.84
CA LEU A 240 -6.44 -5.65 19.42
C LEU A 240 -6.79 -7.14 19.57
N SER A 241 -8.04 -7.45 19.93
CA SER A 241 -8.54 -8.83 19.99
C SER A 241 -8.49 -9.54 18.65
N THR A 242 -8.95 -8.85 17.60
CA THR A 242 -8.92 -9.38 16.23
C THR A 242 -7.48 -9.59 15.77
N MET A 243 -6.59 -8.67 16.12
CA MET A 243 -5.16 -8.74 15.76
C MET A 243 -4.43 -9.88 16.47
N LEU A 244 -4.76 -10.12 17.74
CA LEU A 244 -4.08 -11.09 18.60
C LEU A 244 -4.75 -12.48 18.64
N GLY A 245 -5.97 -12.60 18.11
CA GLY A 245 -6.75 -13.85 18.18
C GLY A 245 -7.24 -14.19 19.59
N VAL A 246 -7.26 -13.23 20.52
CA VAL A 246 -7.67 -13.40 21.91
C VAL A 246 -8.73 -12.34 22.25
N ASP A 247 -9.82 -12.73 22.90
CA ASP A 247 -10.81 -11.75 23.35
C ASP A 247 -10.28 -10.92 24.52
N LEU A 248 -10.27 -9.60 24.34
CA LEU A 248 -9.78 -8.60 25.29
C LEU A 248 -10.89 -7.60 25.66
N THR A 249 -12.13 -7.82 25.21
CA THR A 249 -13.22 -6.83 25.35
C THR A 249 -13.55 -6.49 26.81
N GLU A 250 -13.37 -7.44 27.72
CA GLU A 250 -13.53 -7.28 29.17
C GLU A 250 -12.19 -7.18 29.93
N HIS A 251 -11.06 -7.08 29.22
CA HIS A 251 -9.74 -7.04 29.83
C HIS A 251 -9.43 -5.65 30.40
N SER A 252 -8.77 -5.60 31.56
CA SER A 252 -8.40 -4.34 32.20
C SER A 252 -7.37 -3.58 31.36
N LEU A 253 -7.66 -2.31 31.06
CA LEU A 253 -6.75 -1.41 30.36
C LEU A 253 -5.45 -1.16 31.14
N ASP A 254 -5.50 -1.27 32.46
CA ASP A 254 -4.39 -0.97 33.36
C ASP A 254 -3.64 -2.24 33.82
N ALA A 255 -3.92 -3.38 33.16
CA ALA A 255 -3.20 -4.64 33.31
C ALA A 255 -2.32 -4.93 32.07
N PRO A 256 -1.28 -5.78 32.18
CA PRO A 256 -0.55 -6.28 31.02
C PRO A 256 -1.43 -7.19 30.13
N LEU A 257 -1.00 -7.48 28.91
CA LEU A 257 -1.69 -8.44 28.04
C LEU A 257 -1.69 -9.85 28.65
N PRO A 258 -2.76 -10.64 28.44
CA PRO A 258 -2.74 -12.06 28.79
C PRO A 258 -1.73 -12.83 27.90
N PRO A 259 -1.37 -14.08 28.27
CA PRO A 259 -0.55 -14.94 27.43
C PRO A 259 -1.17 -15.07 26.03
N LEU A 260 -0.34 -14.81 25.01
CA LEU A 260 -0.77 -14.80 23.61
C LEU A 260 -0.52 -16.17 22.95
N PRO A 261 -1.37 -16.59 21.98
CA PRO A 261 -1.19 -17.85 21.26
C PRO A 261 0.12 -17.89 20.45
N PRO A 262 0.65 -19.05 20.10
CA PRO A 262 1.87 -19.11 19.29
C PRO A 262 1.62 -18.62 17.85
N LEU A 263 2.65 -18.05 17.22
CA LEU A 263 2.55 -17.38 15.90
C LEU A 263 2.05 -18.30 14.76
N ASN A 264 2.27 -19.61 14.89
CA ASN A 264 1.80 -20.61 13.92
C ASN A 264 0.27 -20.77 13.91
N GLU A 265 -0.41 -20.40 15.00
CA GLU A 265 -1.88 -20.45 15.11
C GLU A 265 -2.57 -19.19 14.57
N ILE A 266 -1.81 -18.10 14.36
CA ILE A 266 -2.35 -16.84 13.84
C ILE A 266 -2.48 -16.90 12.31
N GLN A 267 -3.72 -16.71 11.84
CA GLN A 267 -4.04 -16.50 10.43
C GLN A 267 -4.12 -15.00 10.15
N GLY A 268 -3.49 -14.51 9.07
CA GLY A 268 -3.53 -13.09 8.67
C GLY A 268 -2.20 -12.34 8.83
N ASN A 269 -2.24 -11.09 9.30
CA ASN A 269 -1.09 -10.18 9.35
C ASN A 269 -0.10 -10.54 10.49
N LYS A 270 0.66 -11.63 10.28
CA LYS A 270 1.66 -12.16 11.23
C LYS A 270 2.70 -11.13 11.65
N SER A 271 3.08 -10.21 10.75
CA SER A 271 4.04 -9.15 11.07
C SER A 271 3.49 -8.17 12.11
N ARG A 272 2.22 -7.77 12.01
CA ARG A 272 1.59 -6.89 13.02
C ARG A 272 1.34 -7.63 14.33
N TYR A 273 0.97 -8.90 14.29
CA TYR A 273 0.87 -9.73 15.49
C TYR A 273 2.19 -9.79 16.26
N GLN A 274 3.30 -10.13 15.58
CA GLN A 274 4.62 -10.24 16.20
C GLN A 274 5.06 -8.90 16.80
N LEU A 275 4.79 -7.79 16.11
CA LEU A 275 5.09 -6.45 16.64
C LEU A 275 4.42 -6.18 18.00
N VAL A 276 3.14 -6.50 18.13
CA VAL A 276 2.39 -6.29 19.38
C VAL A 276 2.89 -7.24 20.46
N LYS A 277 3.22 -8.47 20.10
CA LYS A 277 3.82 -9.44 21.03
C LYS A 277 5.17 -8.92 21.54
N ASP A 278 6.07 -8.48 20.67
CA ASP A 278 7.39 -7.95 21.03
C ASP A 278 7.28 -6.71 21.93
N LEU A 279 6.25 -5.87 21.72
CA LEU A 279 5.95 -4.73 22.59
C LEU A 279 5.52 -5.16 23.99
N ALA A 280 4.79 -6.27 24.10
CA ALA A 280 4.23 -6.75 25.36
C ALA A 280 5.18 -7.71 26.11
N GLU A 281 6.19 -8.27 25.43
CA GLU A 281 7.09 -9.30 25.98
C GLU A 281 7.93 -8.83 27.18
N ASP A 282 8.16 -7.53 27.34
CA ASP A 282 8.82 -7.00 28.55
C ASP A 282 7.90 -6.87 29.77
N GLY A 283 6.59 -7.08 29.60
CA GLY A 283 5.57 -7.02 30.66
C GLY A 283 5.40 -5.66 31.32
N SER A 284 6.09 -4.62 30.84
CA SER A 284 6.11 -3.29 31.45
C SER A 284 4.93 -2.42 31.02
N LEU A 285 4.33 -2.74 29.86
CA LEU A 285 3.24 -1.98 29.28
C LEU A 285 1.87 -2.51 29.71
N THR A 286 1.00 -1.60 30.14
CA THR A 286 -0.43 -1.88 30.26
C THR A 286 -1.09 -1.92 28.88
N VAL A 287 -2.27 -2.54 28.78
CA VAL A 287 -3.05 -2.53 27.53
C VAL A 287 -3.36 -1.11 27.06
N ARG A 288 -3.59 -0.15 27.96
CA ARG A 288 -3.77 1.27 27.64
C ARG A 288 -2.55 1.86 26.93
N GLN A 289 -1.35 1.59 27.45
CA GLN A 289 -0.11 2.10 26.88
C GLN A 289 0.18 1.45 25.52
N LEU A 290 -0.05 0.15 25.39
CA LEU A 290 0.02 -0.57 24.12
C LEU A 290 -0.93 0.02 23.08
N ILE A 291 -2.18 0.27 23.46
CA ILE A 291 -3.18 0.92 22.59
C ILE A 291 -2.71 2.31 22.16
N GLY A 292 -2.18 3.11 23.09
CA GLY A 292 -1.64 4.44 22.79
C GLY A 292 -0.50 4.38 21.76
N LEU A 293 0.47 3.48 21.97
CA LEU A 293 1.60 3.27 21.05
C LEU A 293 1.16 2.79 19.65
N LEU A 294 0.04 2.07 19.56
CA LEU A 294 -0.53 1.58 18.29
C LEU A 294 -1.50 2.58 17.64
N GLY A 295 -1.87 3.66 18.34
CA GLY A 295 -2.93 4.60 17.93
C GLY A 295 -2.55 5.50 16.76
N GLY A 296 -1.26 5.72 16.51
CA GLY A 296 -0.78 6.54 15.39
C GLY A 296 -0.86 5.90 14.01
N GLY A 297 -1.17 4.60 13.92
CA GLY A 297 -1.13 3.81 12.67
C GLY A 297 -0.58 2.41 12.84
#